data_AF-A0A3P6L0P7-F1
#
_entry.id   AF-A0A3P6L0P7-F1
#
_cell.length_a   1.000
_cell.length_b   1.000
_cell.length_c   1.000
_cell.angle_alpha   90.00
_cell.angle_beta   90.00
_cell.angle_gamma   90.00
#
_symmetry.space_group_name_H-M   'P 1'
#
loop_
_entity.id
_entity.type
_entity.pdbx_description
1 polymer ?
#
loop_
_entity_poly.entity_id
_entity_poly.type
_entity_poly.pdbx_seq_one_letter_code
_entity_poly.pdbx_strand_id
1 'polypeptide(L)'
;MITVSSLKHSAKSEDSYAYDNETLHVRLRTLRGEVDKVILWIGDPYNWAEGGLDGGNMAGTEAFGWIGGNEIEMEQEAVTEFHDHWFEVFKPQKRRCRYGFILFGKEGEKFLFGEKRCVDISSPECEERELSRLNNFFCFPYLNKIDVLNTPSWVKNTVWYQIFPDRFCNGRPEISPEGVEPWGSTPTSFNFMGGDLWGVIDKLDYLEDLGINGIYFCPIFTSASNHKYDTIDHFSVDPHLGGNIAFHTLIEEAHKRGIKIMLDAVFNHLGADSPIWLDVVRNGANSRYADWFWIHKLPVYPDTPKSEWDFKNFNYETFGNVIEMPKLNTENEECREYLLSIVRYWTQNFDIDGWRLDVANEVDHHFWRDFRKVIKDIKPECYILSEIWHEGTP
;
A
#
# COMPACT_ATOMS: atom_id res chain seq x y z
N MET A 1 5.16 27.56 -27.91
CA MET A 1 4.92 28.15 -26.57
C MET A 1 4.74 27.10 -25.49
N ILE A 2 5.51 27.19 -24.41
CA ILE A 2 5.35 26.37 -23.20
C ILE A 2 4.20 26.93 -22.35
N THR A 3 3.19 26.11 -22.10
CA THR A 3 2.07 26.40 -21.22
C THR A 3 2.50 26.19 -19.77
N VAL A 4 2.92 27.26 -19.10
CA VAL A 4 3.45 27.22 -17.72
C VAL A 4 2.49 26.58 -16.71
N SER A 5 1.17 26.74 -16.89
CA SER A 5 0.16 26.12 -16.02
C SER A 5 0.05 24.59 -16.16
N SER A 6 0.67 23.99 -17.18
CA SER A 6 0.71 22.54 -17.37
C SER A 6 1.86 21.85 -16.63
N LEU A 7 2.86 22.61 -16.20
CA LEU A 7 4.05 22.11 -15.53
C LEU A 7 3.68 21.55 -14.15
N LYS A 8 4.09 20.32 -13.84
CA LYS A 8 3.85 19.70 -12.54
C LYS A 8 5.08 18.94 -12.05
N HIS A 9 5.46 19.24 -10.81
CA HIS A 9 6.44 18.51 -10.01
C HIS A 9 6.14 18.70 -8.53
N SER A 10 6.32 17.66 -7.72
CA SER A 10 6.39 17.73 -6.26
C SER A 10 7.74 17.22 -5.75
N ALA A 11 8.34 17.91 -4.77
CA ALA A 11 9.61 17.49 -4.16
C ALA A 11 9.44 16.34 -3.14
N LYS A 12 8.52 15.41 -3.42
CA LYS A 12 8.16 14.25 -2.61
C LYS A 12 7.39 13.24 -3.46
N SER A 13 7.06 12.09 -2.87
CA SER A 13 6.19 11.07 -3.45
C SER A 13 6.71 10.54 -4.79
N GLU A 14 5.86 10.41 -5.81
CA GLU A 14 6.18 9.81 -7.12
C GLU A 14 7.16 10.63 -7.97
N ASP A 15 7.24 11.94 -7.69
CA ASP A 15 8.00 12.92 -8.45
C ASP A 15 9.43 13.11 -7.92
N SER A 16 9.67 12.82 -6.65
CA SER A 16 10.99 12.96 -6.02
C SER A 16 11.12 12.03 -4.81
N TYR A 17 11.92 10.97 -4.96
CA TYR A 17 12.10 9.94 -3.93
C TYR A 17 13.48 9.28 -4.01
N ALA A 18 13.95 8.80 -2.87
CA ALA A 18 15.15 8.00 -2.79
C ALA A 18 14.87 6.60 -3.36
N TYR A 19 15.57 6.23 -4.43
CA TYR A 19 15.48 4.89 -5.01
C TYR A 19 16.27 3.86 -4.20
N ASP A 20 17.44 4.27 -3.73
CA ASP A 20 18.30 3.51 -2.83
C ASP A 20 18.97 4.47 -1.82
N ASN A 21 20.00 3.99 -1.11
CA ASN A 21 20.69 4.77 -0.07
C ASN A 21 21.55 5.94 -0.57
N GLU A 22 21.71 6.09 -1.89
CA GLU A 22 22.62 7.04 -2.55
C GLU A 22 21.98 7.73 -3.75
N THR A 23 20.91 7.17 -4.28
CA THR A 23 20.30 7.56 -5.56
C THR A 23 18.94 8.23 -5.34
N LEU A 24 18.77 9.40 -5.92
CA LEU A 24 17.51 10.15 -6.02
C LEU A 24 16.93 9.99 -7.43
N HIS A 25 15.64 9.69 -7.50
CA HIS A 25 14.86 9.78 -8.73
C HIS A 25 14.08 11.08 -8.73
N VAL A 26 14.08 11.80 -9.86
CA VAL A 26 13.35 13.07 -10.04
C VAL A 26 12.55 13.00 -11.34
N ARG A 27 11.29 13.41 -11.29
CA ARG A 27 10.41 13.50 -12.46
C ARG A 27 9.84 14.88 -12.68
N LEU A 28 9.49 15.18 -13.92
CA LEU A 28 8.74 16.36 -14.30
C LEU A 28 7.66 15.96 -15.29
N ARG A 29 6.49 16.60 -15.19
CA ARG A 29 5.42 16.48 -16.18
C ARG A 29 5.21 17.81 -16.91
N THR A 30 5.12 17.77 -18.23
CA THR A 30 4.84 18.93 -19.10
C THR A 30 3.65 18.64 -20.03
N LEU A 31 3.03 19.65 -20.63
CA LEU A 31 2.06 19.41 -21.70
C LEU A 31 2.75 18.70 -22.87
N ARG A 32 2.04 17.74 -23.46
CA ARG A 32 2.54 16.94 -24.57
C ARG A 32 2.96 17.80 -25.76
N GLY A 33 4.20 17.63 -26.18
CA GLY A 33 4.77 18.19 -27.40
C GLY A 33 5.14 19.67 -27.33
N GLU A 34 5.11 20.31 -26.16
CA GLU A 34 5.49 21.73 -26.01
C GLU A 34 6.98 21.94 -25.67
N VAL A 35 7.59 20.96 -24.98
CA VAL A 35 8.97 21.03 -24.50
C VAL A 35 9.83 20.05 -25.30
N ASP A 36 10.91 20.55 -25.90
CA ASP A 36 11.84 19.72 -26.68
C ASP A 36 12.92 19.08 -25.83
N LYS A 37 13.31 19.76 -24.74
CA LYS A 37 14.39 19.32 -23.85
C LYS A 37 14.18 19.85 -22.44
N VAL A 38 14.54 19.03 -21.47
CA VAL A 38 14.57 19.40 -20.05
C VAL A 38 15.96 19.14 -19.50
N ILE A 39 16.51 20.14 -18.80
CA ILE A 39 17.71 20.00 -17.98
C ILE A 39 17.30 20.08 -16.51
N LEU A 40 17.64 19.07 -15.73
CA LEU A 40 17.63 19.10 -14.27
C LEU A 40 18.86 19.90 -13.80
N TRP A 41 18.62 21.09 -13.25
CA TRP A 41 19.63 21.92 -12.60
C TRP A 41 19.69 21.55 -11.13
N ILE A 42 20.67 20.75 -10.70
CA ILE A 42 20.68 20.09 -9.37
C ILE A 42 22.04 20.12 -8.69
N GLY A 43 22.05 20.33 -7.36
CA GLY A 43 23.30 20.48 -6.62
C GLY A 43 23.19 20.49 -5.10
N ASP A 44 24.34 20.52 -4.42
CA ASP A 44 24.39 20.68 -2.96
C ASP A 44 23.93 22.10 -2.56
N PRO A 45 22.95 22.25 -1.65
CA PRO A 45 22.42 23.54 -1.23
C PRO A 45 23.44 24.48 -0.58
N TYR A 46 24.61 23.97 -0.18
CA TYR A 46 25.61 24.73 0.57
C TYR A 46 26.93 24.88 -0.18
N ASN A 47 26.92 24.71 -1.51
CA ASN A 47 28.06 25.06 -2.37
C ASN A 47 27.87 26.47 -2.97
N TRP A 48 28.64 27.44 -2.48
CA TRP A 48 28.50 28.86 -2.81
C TRP A 48 29.82 29.42 -3.32
N ALA A 49 29.75 30.45 -4.18
CA ALA A 49 30.92 31.19 -4.61
C ALA A 49 31.61 31.87 -3.42
N GLU A 50 32.91 32.15 -3.54
CA GLU A 50 33.68 32.88 -2.54
C GLU A 50 33.06 34.29 -2.33
N GLY A 51 32.76 34.63 -1.06
CA GLY A 51 31.99 35.84 -0.71
C GLY A 51 30.47 35.69 -0.81
N GLY A 52 29.95 34.51 -1.18
CA GLY A 52 28.53 34.23 -1.34
C GLY A 52 27.73 34.12 -0.04
N LEU A 53 26.47 34.60 -0.12
CA LEU A 53 25.40 34.53 0.85
C LEU A 53 25.52 35.38 2.14
N ASP A 54 26.09 36.59 2.14
CA ASP A 54 26.16 37.43 3.36
C ASP A 54 26.69 36.63 4.59
N GLY A 55 27.63 35.69 4.35
CA GLY A 55 28.14 34.77 5.38
C GLY A 55 27.28 33.51 5.68
N GLY A 56 26.35 33.10 4.81
CA GLY A 56 25.60 31.84 4.92
C GLY A 56 24.13 31.97 5.30
N ASN A 57 23.50 33.14 5.16
CA ASN A 57 22.11 33.35 5.55
C ASN A 57 21.10 32.90 4.47
N MET A 58 20.65 31.64 4.54
CA MET A 58 19.63 31.10 3.62
C MET A 58 18.23 31.76 3.73
N ALA A 59 18.00 32.62 4.72
CA ALA A 59 16.76 33.36 4.91
C ALA A 59 16.80 34.80 4.33
N GLY A 60 17.93 35.22 3.77
CA GLY A 60 18.06 36.51 3.09
C GLY A 60 17.15 36.60 1.85
N THR A 61 16.57 37.78 1.62
CA THR A 61 15.66 38.05 0.48
C THR A 61 16.34 37.90 -0.89
N GLU A 62 17.67 37.80 -0.90
CA GLU A 62 18.54 37.86 -2.07
C GLU A 62 19.62 36.75 -2.03
N ALA A 63 19.24 35.50 -1.78
CA ALA A 63 20.18 34.36 -1.74
C ALA A 63 20.80 34.03 -3.12
N PHE A 64 21.68 34.90 -3.61
CA PHE A 64 22.45 34.79 -4.86
C PHE A 64 23.83 34.19 -4.64
N GLY A 65 24.47 33.77 -5.73
CA GLY A 65 25.84 33.26 -5.73
C GLY A 65 25.94 31.76 -5.42
N TRP A 66 24.84 31.02 -5.55
CA TRP A 66 24.88 29.56 -5.52
C TRP A 66 25.58 29.04 -6.78
N ILE A 67 26.53 28.12 -6.59
CA ILE A 67 27.30 27.49 -7.67
C ILE A 67 27.26 25.96 -7.57
N GLY A 68 26.30 25.43 -6.81
CA GLY A 68 26.18 23.99 -6.60
C GLY A 68 25.56 23.24 -7.77
N GLY A 69 24.86 23.94 -8.67
CA GLY A 69 24.10 23.33 -9.74
C GLY A 69 24.97 22.65 -10.79
N ASN A 70 24.50 21.49 -11.22
CA ASN A 70 25.01 20.74 -12.37
C ASN A 70 23.86 20.62 -13.36
N GLU A 71 24.17 20.67 -14.65
CA GLU A 71 23.21 20.41 -15.71
C GLU A 71 23.17 18.92 -16.01
N ILE A 72 21.99 18.32 -15.88
CA ILE A 72 21.75 16.92 -16.26
C ILE A 72 20.56 16.92 -17.20
N GLU A 73 20.77 16.44 -18.43
CA GLU A 73 19.68 16.30 -19.39
C GLU A 73 18.75 15.16 -18.97
N MET A 74 17.46 15.43 -18.87
CA MET A 74 16.46 14.45 -18.46
C MET A 74 15.99 13.62 -19.65
N GLU A 75 15.75 12.32 -19.43
CA GLU A 75 15.13 11.44 -20.41
C GLU A 75 13.60 11.62 -20.45
N GLN A 76 13.00 11.59 -21.63
CA GLN A 76 11.53 11.47 -21.76
C GLN A 76 11.11 10.02 -21.53
N GLU A 77 10.76 9.64 -20.29
CA GLU A 77 10.45 8.25 -19.92
C GLU A 77 9.10 7.76 -20.47
N ALA A 78 8.13 8.66 -20.67
CA ALA A 78 6.79 8.28 -21.10
C ALA A 78 6.02 9.45 -21.74
N VAL A 79 4.98 9.07 -22.50
CA VAL A 79 3.99 9.99 -23.08
C VAL A 79 2.60 9.45 -22.76
N THR A 80 1.77 10.29 -22.14
CA THR A 80 0.35 10.01 -21.92
C THR A 80 -0.50 10.71 -22.98
N GLU A 81 -1.83 10.64 -22.85
CA GLU A 81 -2.74 11.34 -23.75
C GLU A 81 -2.41 12.84 -23.84
N PHE A 82 -2.13 13.48 -22.70
CA PHE A 82 -1.98 14.93 -22.58
C PHE A 82 -0.60 15.41 -22.13
N HIS A 83 0.28 14.53 -21.65
CA HIS A 83 1.53 14.95 -21.03
C HIS A 83 2.75 14.16 -21.51
N ASP A 84 3.88 14.87 -21.54
CA ASP A 84 5.20 14.25 -21.58
C ASP A 84 5.72 14.11 -20.15
N HIS A 85 6.37 12.98 -19.86
CA HIS A 85 6.97 12.66 -18.59
C HIS A 85 8.48 12.56 -18.75
N TRP A 86 9.19 13.31 -17.92
CA TRP A 86 10.64 13.42 -17.91
C TRP A 86 11.16 12.81 -16.63
N PHE A 87 12.28 12.09 -16.72
CA PHE A 87 12.89 11.37 -15.61
C PHE A 87 14.39 11.56 -15.62
N GLU A 88 14.97 11.69 -14.43
CA GLU A 88 16.41 11.68 -14.29
C GLU A 88 16.87 11.15 -12.94
N VAL A 89 18.10 10.65 -12.92
CA VAL A 89 18.73 10.06 -11.74
C VAL A 89 19.85 10.96 -11.25
N PHE A 90 19.88 11.25 -9.96
CA PHE A 90 20.96 12.01 -9.35
C PHE A 90 21.52 11.31 -8.11
N LYS A 91 22.84 11.39 -7.90
CA LYS A 91 23.51 10.87 -6.71
C LYS A 91 24.07 12.03 -5.88
N PRO A 92 23.33 12.54 -4.87
CA PRO A 92 23.80 13.67 -4.08
C PRO A 92 25.02 13.28 -3.24
N GLN A 93 26.17 13.92 -3.47
CA GLN A 93 27.43 13.62 -2.76
C GLN A 93 27.31 13.69 -1.23
N LYS A 94 26.47 14.59 -0.72
CA LYS A 94 26.21 14.78 0.72
C LYS A 94 24.78 14.40 1.11
N ARG A 95 24.10 13.57 0.32
CA ARG A 95 22.71 13.10 0.52
C ARG A 95 21.65 14.22 0.59
N ARG A 96 21.96 15.41 0.10
CA ARG A 96 21.07 16.58 0.13
C ARG A 96 21.17 17.31 -1.20
N CYS A 97 20.06 17.85 -1.70
CA CYS A 97 20.10 18.63 -2.92
C CYS A 97 18.99 19.69 -3.01
N ARG A 98 19.29 20.74 -3.77
CA ARG A 98 18.31 21.70 -4.31
C ARG A 98 18.32 21.56 -5.83
N TYR A 99 17.15 21.76 -6.45
CA TYR A 99 17.05 21.63 -7.90
C TYR A 99 15.90 22.43 -8.52
N GLY A 100 16.02 22.69 -9.82
CA GLY A 100 14.97 23.22 -10.68
C GLY A 100 15.07 22.61 -12.08
N PHE A 101 14.12 22.94 -12.94
CA PHE A 101 14.05 22.41 -14.31
C PHE A 101 14.22 23.54 -15.31
N ILE A 102 15.25 23.45 -16.16
CA ILE A 102 15.42 24.34 -17.29
C ILE A 102 14.73 23.69 -18.50
N LEU A 103 13.71 24.36 -19.01
CA LEU A 103 12.85 23.89 -20.09
C LEU A 103 13.20 24.62 -21.37
N PHE A 104 13.39 23.86 -22.45
CA PHE A 104 13.62 24.39 -23.79
C PHE A 104 12.37 24.13 -24.64
N GLY A 105 11.74 25.21 -25.08
CA GLY A 105 10.58 25.18 -25.97
C GLY A 105 10.95 25.17 -27.45
N LYS A 106 9.97 24.82 -28.29
CA LYS A 106 10.13 24.69 -29.75
C LYS A 106 10.40 26.00 -30.49
N GLU A 107 9.99 27.12 -29.92
CA GLU A 107 10.12 28.44 -30.54
C GLU A 107 11.30 29.22 -29.95
N GLY A 108 12.23 28.52 -29.29
CA GLY A 108 13.42 29.11 -28.66
C GLY A 108 13.17 29.63 -27.25
N GLU A 109 12.03 29.31 -26.63
CA GLU A 109 11.76 29.68 -25.25
C GLU A 109 12.68 28.93 -24.29
N LYS A 110 13.15 29.64 -23.25
CA LYS A 110 13.94 29.02 -22.18
C LYS A 110 13.37 29.44 -20.82
N PHE A 111 12.82 28.48 -20.08
CA PHE A 111 12.21 28.73 -18.77
C PHE A 111 12.93 27.98 -17.66
N LEU A 112 13.07 28.61 -16.49
CA LEU A 112 13.44 27.96 -15.26
C LEU A 112 12.19 27.72 -14.41
N PHE A 113 11.77 26.47 -14.30
CA PHE A 113 10.70 26.04 -13.41
C PHE A 113 11.26 25.62 -12.05
N GLY A 114 10.91 26.38 -11.01
CA GLY A 114 11.27 26.12 -9.62
C GLY A 114 10.04 26.05 -8.71
N GLU A 115 10.29 25.83 -7.42
CA GLU A 115 9.29 25.66 -6.36
C GLU A 115 8.38 26.88 -6.17
N LYS A 116 8.92 28.09 -6.31
CA LYS A 116 8.15 29.33 -6.04
C LYS A 116 7.62 29.99 -7.30
N ARG A 117 8.32 29.83 -8.43
CA ARG A 117 7.98 30.48 -9.70
C ARG A 117 8.63 29.79 -10.90
N CYS A 118 7.99 29.96 -12.05
CA CYS A 118 8.57 29.73 -13.37
C CYS A 118 9.04 31.07 -13.94
N VAL A 119 10.28 31.15 -14.42
CA VAL A 119 10.89 32.40 -14.90
C VAL A 119 11.43 32.22 -16.31
N ASP A 120 11.17 33.17 -17.19
CA ASP A 120 11.83 33.24 -18.50
C ASP A 120 13.31 33.62 -18.29
N ILE A 121 14.19 32.73 -18.71
CA ILE A 121 15.66 32.87 -18.61
C ILE A 121 16.30 32.88 -20.00
N SER A 122 15.57 33.34 -21.03
CA SER A 122 16.08 33.41 -22.40
C SER A 122 17.20 34.44 -22.59
N SER A 123 17.32 35.44 -21.70
CA SER A 123 18.46 36.36 -21.66
C SER A 123 19.59 35.80 -20.77
N PRO A 124 20.86 35.83 -21.21
CA PRO A 124 22.00 35.35 -20.42
C PRO A 124 22.13 35.99 -19.04
N GLU A 125 21.85 37.29 -18.92
CA GLU A 125 21.89 38.01 -17.65
C GLU A 125 20.78 37.54 -16.69
N CYS A 126 19.61 37.21 -17.23
CA CYS A 126 18.52 36.63 -16.45
C CYS A 126 18.86 35.21 -16.02
N GLU A 127 19.40 34.40 -16.92
CA GLU A 127 19.83 33.03 -16.66
C GLU A 127 20.85 32.95 -15.53
N GLU A 128 21.98 33.65 -15.63
CA GLU A 128 23.01 33.67 -14.60
C GLU A 128 22.45 34.08 -13.22
N ARG A 129 21.59 35.11 -13.24
CA ARG A 129 20.95 35.62 -12.03
C ARG A 129 20.00 34.61 -11.41
N GLU A 130 19.10 33.98 -12.17
CA GLU A 130 18.11 33.06 -11.62
C GLU A 130 18.71 31.70 -11.26
N LEU A 131 19.69 31.19 -12.02
CA LEU A 131 20.36 29.93 -11.71
C LEU A 131 21.18 29.99 -10.42
N SER A 132 21.65 31.19 -10.03
CA SER A 132 22.34 31.42 -8.77
C SER A 132 21.42 31.71 -7.58
N ARG A 133 20.10 31.83 -7.79
CA ARG A 133 19.09 32.09 -6.74
C ARG A 133 18.52 30.80 -6.18
N LEU A 134 19.15 30.28 -5.11
CA LEU A 134 18.74 29.01 -4.48
C LEU A 134 17.28 29.03 -3.97
N ASN A 135 16.76 30.20 -3.61
CA ASN A 135 15.46 30.35 -2.96
C ASN A 135 14.25 29.95 -3.82
N ASN A 136 14.42 29.77 -5.13
CA ASN A 136 13.38 29.29 -6.05
C ASN A 136 13.45 27.76 -6.27
N PHE A 137 14.50 27.06 -5.83
CA PHE A 137 14.65 25.64 -6.16
C PHE A 137 13.88 24.73 -5.21
N PHE A 138 13.33 23.65 -5.75
CA PHE A 138 12.83 22.51 -4.99
C PHE A 138 13.93 21.92 -4.12
N CYS A 139 13.54 21.23 -3.06
CA CYS A 139 14.47 20.71 -2.06
C CYS A 139 14.20 19.23 -1.78
N PHE A 140 15.23 18.41 -1.90
CA PHE A 140 15.27 17.10 -1.26
C PHE A 140 16.23 17.22 -0.06
N PRO A 141 15.71 17.43 1.17
CA PRO A 141 16.53 17.92 2.27
C PRO A 141 17.63 16.96 2.69
N TYR A 142 17.31 15.67 2.82
CA TYR A 142 18.26 14.64 3.20
C TYR A 142 17.77 13.24 2.81
N LEU A 143 18.68 12.41 2.29
CA LEU A 143 18.45 11.00 1.97
C LEU A 143 18.71 10.15 3.23
N ASN A 144 17.68 10.00 4.05
CA ASN A 144 17.71 9.09 5.18
C ASN A 144 17.53 7.65 4.70
N LYS A 145 18.46 6.76 5.07
CA LYS A 145 18.38 5.33 4.70
C LYS A 145 17.10 4.64 5.20
N ILE A 146 16.59 5.05 6.37
CA ILE A 146 15.39 4.46 6.98
C ILE A 146 14.09 4.84 6.25
N ASP A 147 14.11 5.95 5.50
CA ASP A 147 12.96 6.46 4.74
C ASP A 147 12.93 5.89 3.30
N VAL A 148 13.99 5.16 2.88
CA VAL A 148 14.04 4.51 1.57
C VAL A 148 13.04 3.35 1.55
N LEU A 149 12.13 3.36 0.57
CA LEU A 149 11.18 2.28 0.37
C LEU A 149 11.93 0.99 0.00
N ASN A 150 11.89 0.02 0.90
CA ASN A 150 12.39 -1.33 0.63
C ASN A 150 11.23 -2.32 0.54
N THR A 151 11.17 -3.04 -0.59
CA THR A 151 10.23 -4.13 -0.85
C THR A 151 11.01 -5.44 -0.99
N PRO A 152 10.46 -6.59 -0.53
CA PRO A 152 11.16 -7.86 -0.64
C PRO A 152 11.50 -8.19 -2.09
N SER A 153 12.79 -8.50 -2.34
CA SER A 153 13.31 -8.61 -3.71
C SER A 153 12.69 -9.77 -4.50
N TRP A 154 12.33 -10.85 -3.80
CA TRP A 154 11.75 -12.06 -4.38
C TRP A 154 10.39 -11.80 -5.06
N VAL A 155 9.62 -10.81 -4.59
CA VAL A 155 8.29 -10.47 -5.14
C VAL A 155 8.39 -10.05 -6.60
N LYS A 156 9.50 -9.40 -7.01
CA LYS A 156 9.73 -8.93 -8.39
C LYS A 156 9.77 -10.08 -9.42
N ASN A 157 10.07 -11.29 -8.96
CA ASN A 157 10.14 -12.51 -9.77
C ASN A 157 9.03 -13.51 -9.40
N THR A 158 8.01 -13.07 -8.65
CA THR A 158 6.92 -13.93 -8.21
C THR A 158 5.73 -13.83 -9.16
N VAL A 159 5.23 -14.98 -9.61
CA VAL A 159 3.96 -15.13 -10.30
C VAL A 159 2.97 -15.71 -9.30
N TRP A 160 2.02 -14.89 -8.87
CA TRP A 160 1.02 -15.27 -7.86
C TRP A 160 -0.16 -16.02 -8.48
N TYR A 161 -0.66 -17.03 -7.76
CA TYR A 161 -1.92 -17.72 -8.05
C TYR A 161 -2.89 -17.51 -6.90
N GLN A 162 -4.04 -16.89 -7.18
CA GLN A 162 -5.08 -16.68 -6.18
C GLN A 162 -5.94 -17.94 -6.02
N ILE A 163 -6.11 -18.39 -4.79
CA ILE A 163 -6.93 -19.54 -4.44
C ILE A 163 -8.10 -19.09 -3.58
N PHE A 164 -9.31 -19.38 -4.05
CA PHE A 164 -10.53 -19.38 -3.25
C PHE A 164 -10.75 -20.82 -2.71
N PRO A 165 -10.46 -21.09 -1.42
CA PRO A 165 -10.28 -22.46 -0.92
C PRO A 165 -11.45 -23.41 -1.18
N ASP A 166 -12.68 -22.97 -0.89
CA ASP A 166 -13.90 -23.79 -1.04
C ASP A 166 -14.14 -24.28 -2.48
N ARG A 167 -13.45 -23.70 -3.49
CA ARG A 167 -13.67 -23.97 -4.92
C ARG A 167 -12.44 -24.48 -5.66
N PHE A 168 -11.32 -24.69 -4.98
CA PHE A 168 -10.08 -25.10 -5.65
C PHE A 168 -9.95 -26.61 -5.81
N CYS A 169 -9.99 -27.35 -4.70
CA CYS A 169 -10.00 -28.81 -4.72
C CYS A 169 -10.56 -29.34 -3.38
N ASN A 170 -11.54 -30.25 -3.43
CA ASN A 170 -11.98 -31.02 -2.25
C ASN A 170 -11.05 -32.22 -2.07
N GLY A 171 -10.13 -32.12 -1.11
CA GLY A 171 -9.14 -33.16 -0.82
C GLY A 171 -9.62 -34.10 0.30
N ARG A 172 -10.47 -33.62 1.20
CA ARG A 172 -10.99 -34.35 2.36
C ARG A 172 -12.50 -34.14 2.48
N PRO A 173 -13.32 -34.94 1.77
CA PRO A 173 -14.77 -34.82 1.82
C PRO A 173 -15.38 -34.97 3.22
N GLU A 174 -14.67 -35.65 4.14
CA GLU A 174 -15.11 -35.88 5.51
C GLU A 174 -15.10 -34.64 6.40
N ILE A 175 -14.38 -33.58 6.03
CA ILE A 175 -14.39 -32.28 6.73
C ILE A 175 -15.25 -31.24 6.01
N SER A 176 -15.84 -31.57 4.87
CA SER A 176 -16.69 -30.63 4.12
C SER A 176 -17.90 -30.16 4.96
N PRO A 177 -18.38 -28.93 4.77
CA PRO A 177 -19.57 -28.43 5.46
C PRO A 177 -20.82 -29.29 5.21
N GLU A 178 -21.82 -29.19 6.08
CA GLU A 178 -23.12 -29.79 5.79
C GLU A 178 -23.77 -29.13 4.56
N GLY A 179 -24.40 -29.94 3.71
CA GLY A 179 -25.11 -29.44 2.53
C GLY A 179 -24.21 -29.01 1.37
N VAL A 180 -22.95 -29.47 1.31
CA VAL A 180 -22.11 -29.27 0.11
C VAL A 180 -22.81 -29.79 -1.15
N GLU A 181 -22.72 -28.99 -2.21
CA GLU A 181 -23.26 -29.34 -3.52
C GLU A 181 -22.22 -30.14 -4.33
N PRO A 182 -22.65 -30.90 -5.36
CA PRO A 182 -21.72 -31.60 -6.25
C PRO A 182 -20.66 -30.65 -6.83
N TRP A 183 -19.40 -31.10 -6.88
CA TRP A 183 -18.30 -30.30 -7.41
C TRP A 183 -18.59 -29.77 -8.83
N GLY A 184 -18.39 -28.47 -9.06
CA GLY A 184 -18.69 -27.83 -10.33
C GLY A 184 -20.16 -27.40 -10.52
N SER A 185 -20.98 -27.46 -9.46
CA SER A 185 -22.32 -26.85 -9.45
C SER A 185 -22.22 -25.33 -9.64
N THR A 186 -23.31 -24.67 -10.03
CA THR A 186 -23.32 -23.21 -10.20
C THR A 186 -23.09 -22.54 -8.85
N PRO A 187 -22.06 -21.69 -8.68
CA PRO A 187 -21.82 -21.03 -7.41
C PRO A 187 -22.93 -20.02 -7.09
N THR A 188 -23.35 -19.99 -5.83
CA THR A 188 -24.22 -18.97 -5.24
C THR A 188 -23.49 -18.28 -4.10
N SER A 189 -24.09 -17.25 -3.51
CA SER A 189 -23.54 -16.57 -2.33
C SER A 189 -23.45 -17.47 -1.10
N PHE A 190 -24.17 -18.60 -1.06
CA PHE A 190 -24.34 -19.40 0.17
C PHE A 190 -23.93 -20.86 0.04
N ASN A 191 -23.82 -21.41 -1.17
CA ASN A 191 -23.48 -22.83 -1.33
C ASN A 191 -22.00 -23.10 -1.08
N PHE A 192 -21.71 -24.34 -0.69
CA PHE A 192 -20.36 -24.85 -0.48
C PHE A 192 -20.06 -25.94 -1.50
N MET A 193 -18.80 -26.05 -1.93
CA MET A 193 -18.33 -27.20 -2.73
C MET A 193 -17.31 -28.06 -1.96
N GLY A 194 -16.94 -27.66 -0.75
CA GLY A 194 -16.12 -28.46 0.16
C GLY A 194 -14.65 -28.47 -0.20
N GLY A 195 -14.16 -27.46 -0.93
CA GLY A 195 -12.73 -27.30 -1.17
C GLY A 195 -11.99 -26.98 0.12
N ASP A 196 -10.77 -27.50 0.26
CA ASP A 196 -9.99 -27.46 1.51
C ASP A 196 -8.48 -27.35 1.25
N LEU A 197 -7.69 -27.10 2.30
CA LEU A 197 -6.24 -26.92 2.16
C LEU A 197 -5.50 -28.23 1.85
N TRP A 198 -6.07 -29.39 2.19
CA TRP A 198 -5.49 -30.67 1.78
C TRP A 198 -5.60 -30.86 0.27
N GLY A 199 -6.72 -30.45 -0.33
CA GLY A 199 -6.88 -30.40 -1.78
C GLY A 199 -5.89 -29.45 -2.43
N VAL A 200 -5.51 -28.35 -1.77
CA VAL A 200 -4.43 -27.48 -2.27
C VAL A 200 -3.08 -28.20 -2.24
N ILE A 201 -2.76 -28.88 -1.13
CA ILE A 201 -1.54 -29.70 -1.01
C ILE A 201 -1.48 -30.76 -2.13
N ASP A 202 -2.59 -31.47 -2.36
CA ASP A 202 -2.72 -32.51 -3.40
C ASP A 202 -2.55 -31.95 -4.83
N LYS A 203 -2.57 -30.62 -5.00
CA LYS A 203 -2.43 -29.91 -6.28
C LYS A 203 -1.19 -29.03 -6.37
N LEU A 204 -0.27 -29.07 -5.40
CA LEU A 204 0.97 -28.29 -5.47
C LEU A 204 1.82 -28.65 -6.70
N ASP A 205 1.87 -29.93 -7.10
CA ASP A 205 2.62 -30.36 -8.29
C ASP A 205 2.03 -29.74 -9.58
N TYR A 206 0.71 -29.51 -9.63
CA TYR A 206 0.07 -28.80 -10.73
C TYR A 206 0.48 -27.31 -10.76
N LEU A 207 0.56 -26.67 -9.59
CA LEU A 207 0.96 -25.27 -9.50
C LEU A 207 2.44 -25.08 -9.85
N GLU A 208 3.29 -26.02 -9.43
CA GLU A 208 4.70 -26.06 -9.79
C GLU A 208 4.90 -26.26 -11.31
N ASP A 209 4.19 -27.21 -11.94
CA ASP A 209 4.23 -27.42 -13.39
C ASP A 209 3.75 -26.19 -14.18
N LEU A 210 2.75 -25.47 -13.65
CA LEU A 210 2.29 -24.20 -14.23
C LEU A 210 3.35 -23.08 -14.12
N GLY A 211 4.37 -23.24 -13.26
CA GLY A 211 5.43 -22.26 -13.03
C GLY A 211 5.09 -21.20 -11.97
N ILE A 212 4.09 -21.46 -11.12
CA ILE A 212 3.71 -20.57 -10.02
C ILE A 212 4.70 -20.72 -8.88
N ASN A 213 5.10 -19.60 -8.28
CA ASN A 213 6.00 -19.54 -7.12
C ASN A 213 5.46 -18.65 -5.99
N GLY A 214 4.17 -18.28 -6.05
CA GLY A 214 3.44 -17.63 -4.96
C GLY A 214 1.97 -18.00 -4.97
N ILE A 215 1.40 -18.29 -3.81
CA ILE A 215 -0.04 -18.51 -3.61
C ILE A 215 -0.58 -17.42 -2.70
N TYR A 216 -1.66 -16.78 -3.13
CA TYR A 216 -2.48 -15.88 -2.32
C TYR A 216 -3.80 -16.57 -2.03
N PHE A 217 -4.13 -16.76 -0.74
CA PHE A 217 -5.42 -17.27 -0.33
C PHE A 217 -6.39 -16.15 -0.04
N CYS A 218 -7.62 -16.24 -0.57
CA CYS A 218 -8.77 -15.61 0.08
C CYS A 218 -8.88 -16.06 1.56
N PRO A 219 -9.67 -15.41 2.42
CA PRO A 219 -9.67 -15.69 3.86
C PRO A 219 -9.83 -17.18 4.19
N ILE A 220 -8.97 -17.67 5.09
CA ILE A 220 -8.95 -19.07 5.55
C ILE A 220 -9.33 -19.23 7.03
N PHE A 221 -9.48 -18.12 7.74
CA PHE A 221 -9.80 -18.14 9.16
C PHE A 221 -11.25 -18.57 9.39
N THR A 222 -11.52 -19.02 10.61
CA THR A 222 -12.81 -19.62 10.97
C THR A 222 -13.96 -18.65 10.70
N SER A 223 -14.93 -19.07 9.90
CA SER A 223 -16.10 -18.26 9.53
C SER A 223 -17.24 -19.15 9.03
N ALA A 224 -18.48 -18.69 9.20
CA ALA A 224 -19.69 -19.41 8.81
C ALA A 224 -19.92 -19.42 7.29
N SER A 225 -19.39 -18.44 6.55
CA SER A 225 -19.62 -18.33 5.11
C SER A 225 -18.62 -19.14 4.27
N ASN A 226 -18.91 -19.26 2.97
CA ASN A 226 -18.01 -19.86 2.00
C ASN A 226 -16.81 -18.96 1.63
N HIS A 227 -16.94 -17.64 1.80
CA HIS A 227 -15.93 -16.65 1.44
C HIS A 227 -15.07 -16.20 2.63
N LYS A 228 -15.57 -16.40 3.85
CA LYS A 228 -14.87 -16.24 5.12
C LYS A 228 -14.37 -14.84 5.47
N TYR A 229 -15.00 -13.80 4.92
CA TYR A 229 -14.68 -12.40 5.24
C TYR A 229 -15.32 -11.95 6.57
N ASP A 230 -16.43 -12.59 6.95
CA ASP A 230 -17.10 -12.48 8.23
C ASP A 230 -16.40 -13.37 9.28
N THR A 231 -15.18 -12.99 9.66
CA THR A 231 -14.31 -13.80 10.55
C THR A 231 -14.89 -13.98 11.95
N ILE A 232 -14.95 -15.22 12.43
CA ILE A 232 -15.36 -15.60 13.79
C ILE A 232 -14.14 -15.67 14.72
N ASP A 233 -13.09 -16.37 14.28
CA ASP A 233 -11.82 -16.53 15.02
C ASP A 233 -10.62 -16.39 14.07
N HIS A 234 -9.79 -15.39 14.35
CA HIS A 234 -8.57 -15.09 13.59
C HIS A 234 -7.37 -15.97 13.95
N PHE A 235 -7.39 -16.72 15.05
CA PHE A 235 -6.27 -17.56 15.49
C PHE A 235 -6.33 -19.00 14.95
N SER A 236 -7.44 -19.34 14.31
CA SER A 236 -7.68 -20.69 13.81
C SER A 236 -8.09 -20.65 12.34
N VAL A 237 -7.35 -21.38 11.51
CA VAL A 237 -7.84 -21.78 10.18
C VAL A 237 -9.13 -22.56 10.35
N ASP A 238 -10.09 -22.31 9.47
CA ASP A 238 -11.41 -22.90 9.52
C ASP A 238 -11.34 -24.43 9.57
N PRO A 239 -12.11 -25.10 10.47
CA PRO A 239 -12.12 -26.55 10.56
C PRO A 239 -12.46 -27.25 9.25
N HIS A 240 -13.36 -26.67 8.44
CA HIS A 240 -13.74 -27.22 7.13
C HIS A 240 -12.64 -27.07 6.07
N LEU A 241 -11.62 -26.26 6.33
CA LEU A 241 -10.42 -26.15 5.52
C LEU A 241 -9.26 -27.02 6.03
N GLY A 242 -9.45 -27.73 7.15
CA GLY A 242 -8.47 -28.66 7.74
C GLY A 242 -7.71 -28.10 8.94
N GLY A 243 -8.03 -26.87 9.37
CA GLY A 243 -7.44 -26.24 10.54
C GLY A 243 -5.93 -25.96 10.43
N ASN A 244 -5.34 -25.53 11.56
CA ASN A 244 -3.95 -25.10 11.61
C ASN A 244 -2.96 -26.20 11.18
N ILE A 245 -3.32 -27.48 11.36
CA ILE A 245 -2.50 -28.63 10.95
C ILE A 245 -2.36 -28.69 9.43
N ALA A 246 -3.48 -28.56 8.70
CA ALA A 246 -3.45 -28.56 7.24
C ALA A 246 -2.64 -27.38 6.71
N PHE A 247 -2.83 -26.20 7.31
CA PHE A 247 -2.12 -24.99 6.90
C PHE A 247 -0.61 -25.06 7.15
N HIS A 248 -0.18 -25.55 8.31
CA HIS A 248 1.25 -25.76 8.57
C HIS A 248 1.88 -26.73 7.56
N THR A 249 1.20 -27.85 7.28
CA THR A 249 1.67 -28.84 6.29
C THR A 249 1.75 -28.23 4.88
N LEU A 250 0.76 -27.42 4.51
CA LEU A 250 0.73 -26.72 3.23
C LEU A 250 1.91 -25.77 3.07
N ILE A 251 2.26 -25.00 4.10
CA ILE A 251 3.41 -24.10 4.04
C ILE A 251 4.69 -24.90 3.84
N GLU A 252 4.91 -25.96 4.62
CA GLU A 252 6.11 -26.80 4.47
C GLU A 252 6.24 -27.39 3.07
N GLU A 253 5.14 -27.91 2.50
CA GLU A 253 5.14 -28.51 1.17
C GLU A 253 5.26 -27.48 0.04
N ALA A 254 4.66 -26.30 0.20
CA ALA A 254 4.80 -25.19 -0.74
C ALA A 254 6.24 -24.66 -0.75
N HIS A 255 6.85 -24.44 0.43
CA HIS A 255 8.21 -23.95 0.55
C HIS A 255 9.25 -24.91 -0.02
N LYS A 256 9.06 -26.23 0.12
CA LYS A 256 9.90 -27.25 -0.54
C LYS A 256 9.94 -27.09 -2.07
N ARG A 257 8.88 -26.56 -2.65
CA ARG A 257 8.73 -26.27 -4.09
C ARG A 257 9.08 -24.82 -4.45
N GLY A 258 9.58 -24.03 -3.49
CA GLY A 258 9.87 -22.61 -3.70
C GLY A 258 8.63 -21.73 -3.86
N ILE A 259 7.45 -22.20 -3.45
CA ILE A 259 6.19 -21.47 -3.53
C ILE A 259 5.97 -20.67 -2.25
N LYS A 260 5.79 -19.35 -2.38
CA LYS A 260 5.53 -18.41 -1.29
C LYS A 260 4.06 -18.38 -0.89
N ILE A 261 3.74 -18.17 0.39
CA ILE A 261 2.36 -18.17 0.88
C ILE A 261 1.95 -16.79 1.42
N MET A 262 0.87 -16.23 0.90
CA MET A 262 0.27 -14.98 1.36
C MET A 262 -1.16 -15.20 1.90
N LEU A 263 -1.42 -14.69 3.10
CA LEU A 263 -2.73 -14.73 3.76
C LEU A 263 -3.53 -13.45 3.55
N ASP A 264 -4.85 -13.59 3.53
CA ASP A 264 -5.79 -12.47 3.62
C ASP A 264 -5.99 -12.03 5.07
N ALA A 265 -5.84 -10.73 5.34
CA ALA A 265 -6.12 -10.10 6.63
C ALA A 265 -7.37 -9.23 6.53
N VAL A 266 -8.45 -9.69 7.17
CA VAL A 266 -9.73 -8.97 7.24
C VAL A 266 -9.80 -8.16 8.52
N PHE A 267 -9.12 -7.00 8.54
CA PHE A 267 -8.97 -6.17 9.74
C PHE A 267 -9.82 -4.90 9.76
N ASN A 268 -10.55 -4.63 8.67
CA ASN A 268 -11.53 -3.55 8.64
C ASN A 268 -12.79 -3.86 9.47
N HIS A 269 -13.19 -5.12 9.50
CA HIS A 269 -14.43 -5.58 10.13
C HIS A 269 -14.26 -6.97 10.75
N LEU A 270 -15.24 -7.39 11.54
CA LEU A 270 -15.32 -8.72 12.16
C LEU A 270 -16.64 -9.40 11.77
N GLY A 271 -16.73 -10.72 11.83
CA GLY A 271 -17.99 -11.44 11.63
C GLY A 271 -18.96 -11.28 12.81
N ALA A 272 -20.25 -11.17 12.51
CA ALA A 272 -21.31 -11.02 13.52
C ALA A 272 -21.50 -12.26 14.42
N ASP A 273 -20.97 -13.42 14.02
CA ASP A 273 -20.96 -14.63 14.84
C ASP A 273 -19.73 -14.72 15.77
N SER A 274 -18.81 -13.74 15.71
CA SER A 274 -17.66 -13.71 16.60
C SER A 274 -18.06 -13.51 18.06
N PRO A 275 -17.43 -14.23 19.02
CA PRO A 275 -17.68 -14.04 20.45
C PRO A 275 -17.49 -12.58 20.93
N ILE A 276 -16.59 -11.83 20.28
CA ILE A 276 -16.33 -10.42 20.59
C ILE A 276 -17.57 -9.57 20.28
N TRP A 277 -18.14 -9.71 19.08
CA TRP A 277 -19.35 -8.99 18.69
C TRP A 277 -20.58 -9.46 19.48
N LEU A 278 -20.72 -10.78 19.68
CA LEU A 278 -21.84 -11.34 20.46
C LEU A 278 -21.85 -10.85 21.91
N ASP A 279 -20.70 -10.54 22.50
CA ASP A 279 -20.62 -9.91 23.82
C ASP A 279 -21.20 -8.49 23.82
N VAL A 280 -20.93 -7.69 22.78
CA VAL A 280 -21.54 -6.37 22.57
C VAL A 280 -23.05 -6.48 22.39
N VAL A 281 -23.52 -7.44 21.60
CA VAL A 281 -24.96 -7.68 21.39
C VAL A 281 -25.67 -8.00 22.71
N ARG A 282 -25.05 -8.82 23.57
CA ARG A 282 -25.64 -9.27 24.84
C ARG A 282 -25.56 -8.22 25.95
N ASN A 283 -24.43 -7.53 26.06
CA ASN A 283 -24.12 -6.68 27.21
C ASN A 283 -24.23 -5.18 26.89
N GLY A 284 -24.34 -4.80 25.62
CA GLY A 284 -24.41 -3.42 25.16
C GLY A 284 -23.25 -2.59 25.71
N ALA A 285 -23.58 -1.48 26.37
CA ALA A 285 -22.60 -0.56 26.95
C ALA A 285 -21.76 -1.18 28.08
N ASN A 286 -22.16 -2.32 28.63
CA ASN A 286 -21.39 -3.04 29.65
C ASN A 286 -20.39 -4.04 29.05
N SER A 287 -20.40 -4.24 27.72
CA SER A 287 -19.40 -5.06 27.05
C SER A 287 -18.04 -4.37 27.12
N ARG A 288 -16.98 -5.14 27.45
CA ARG A 288 -15.60 -4.65 27.36
C ARG A 288 -15.15 -4.36 25.92
N TYR A 289 -15.92 -4.82 24.93
CA TYR A 289 -15.61 -4.67 23.51
C TYR A 289 -16.49 -3.62 22.83
N ALA A 290 -17.35 -2.89 23.57
CA ALA A 290 -18.25 -1.90 22.96
C ALA A 290 -17.47 -0.86 22.14
N ASP A 291 -16.36 -0.37 22.67
CA ASP A 291 -15.50 0.64 22.01
C ASP A 291 -14.60 0.05 20.91
N TRP A 292 -14.63 -1.26 20.67
CA TRP A 292 -13.95 -1.90 19.54
C TRP A 292 -14.73 -1.76 18.23
N PHE A 293 -15.93 -1.19 18.27
CA PHE A 293 -16.79 -1.00 17.10
C PHE A 293 -17.35 0.41 17.06
N TRP A 294 -17.73 0.86 15.87
CA TRP A 294 -18.37 2.16 15.68
C TRP A 294 -19.88 2.03 15.91
N ILE A 295 -20.31 2.17 17.17
CA ILE A 295 -21.71 2.03 17.57
C ILE A 295 -22.37 3.41 17.69
N HIS A 296 -23.45 3.63 16.94
CA HIS A 296 -24.25 4.86 17.00
C HIS A 296 -25.38 4.77 18.04
N LYS A 297 -25.92 3.56 18.26
CA LYS A 297 -27.05 3.34 19.17
C LYS A 297 -27.03 1.94 19.78
N LEU A 298 -27.46 1.83 21.03
CA LEU A 298 -27.69 0.56 21.72
C LEU A 298 -29.18 0.35 22.01
N PRO A 299 -29.70 -0.89 21.95
CA PRO A 299 -29.02 -2.10 21.48
C PRO A 299 -28.67 -2.03 19.98
N VAL A 300 -27.59 -2.72 19.57
CA VAL A 300 -27.12 -2.71 18.17
C VAL A 300 -28.14 -3.34 17.20
N TYR A 301 -28.96 -4.27 17.70
CA TYR A 301 -30.07 -4.85 16.97
C TYR A 301 -31.41 -4.24 17.42
N PRO A 302 -32.28 -3.83 16.50
CA PRO A 302 -33.62 -3.38 16.83
C PRO A 302 -34.44 -4.46 17.53
N ASP A 303 -35.30 -4.06 18.47
CA ASP A 303 -36.29 -4.92 19.14
C ASP A 303 -37.55 -5.14 18.27
N THR A 304 -37.34 -5.30 16.96
CA THR A 304 -38.39 -5.57 15.96
C THR A 304 -38.00 -6.81 15.15
N PRO A 305 -38.96 -7.49 14.49
CA PRO A 305 -38.63 -8.60 13.61
C PRO A 305 -37.63 -8.21 12.52
N LYS A 306 -36.69 -9.10 12.16
CA LYS A 306 -35.64 -8.83 11.14
C LYS A 306 -36.21 -8.36 9.80
N SER A 307 -37.45 -8.75 9.46
CA SER A 307 -38.17 -8.30 8.26
C SER A 307 -38.51 -6.80 8.26
N GLU A 308 -38.51 -6.15 9.42
CA GLU A 308 -38.80 -4.73 9.61
C GLU A 308 -37.54 -3.89 9.82
N TRP A 309 -36.35 -4.49 9.76
CA TRP A 309 -35.09 -3.79 9.98
C TRP A 309 -34.77 -2.86 8.81
N ASP A 310 -34.24 -1.67 9.14
CA ASP A 310 -33.69 -0.75 8.14
C ASP A 310 -32.25 -1.16 7.80
N PHE A 311 -32.10 -1.96 6.74
CA PHE A 311 -30.80 -2.42 6.25
C PHE A 311 -29.95 -1.33 5.58
N LYS A 312 -30.37 -0.06 5.63
CA LYS A 312 -29.58 1.09 5.18
C LYS A 312 -29.05 1.95 6.33
N ASN A 313 -29.64 1.83 7.52
CA ASN A 313 -29.32 2.68 8.67
C ASN A 313 -29.19 1.82 9.93
N PHE A 314 -28.14 1.00 9.99
CA PHE A 314 -27.84 0.22 11.18
C PHE A 314 -27.47 1.12 12.37
N ASN A 315 -27.59 0.57 13.57
CA ASN A 315 -27.18 1.26 14.79
C ASN A 315 -25.66 1.26 15.00
N TYR A 316 -24.88 0.77 14.03
CA TYR A 316 -23.42 0.63 14.05
C TYR A 316 -22.89 0.60 12.61
N GLU A 317 -21.61 0.90 12.41
CA GLU A 317 -20.99 0.87 11.08
C GLU A 317 -20.61 -0.56 10.66
N THR A 318 -20.66 -0.82 9.36
CA THR A 318 -20.37 -2.13 8.75
C THR A 318 -19.50 -1.97 7.52
N PHE A 319 -18.92 -3.07 7.05
CA PHE A 319 -18.47 -3.12 5.65
C PHE A 319 -19.67 -2.97 4.71
N GLY A 320 -19.65 -1.94 3.85
CA GLY A 320 -20.81 -1.58 3.04
C GLY A 320 -22.07 -1.45 3.89
N ASN A 321 -23.14 -2.14 3.49
CA ASN A 321 -24.36 -2.29 4.30
C ASN A 321 -24.60 -3.77 4.67
N VAL A 322 -23.52 -4.49 5.01
CA VAL A 322 -23.57 -5.92 5.36
C VAL A 322 -23.66 -6.08 6.87
N ILE A 323 -24.82 -6.49 7.34
CA ILE A 323 -25.12 -6.60 8.78
C ILE A 323 -24.25 -7.64 9.49
N GLU A 324 -23.76 -8.64 8.75
CA GLU A 324 -22.90 -9.69 9.25
C GLU A 324 -21.43 -9.23 9.45
N MET A 325 -21.08 -7.99 9.09
CA MET A 325 -19.70 -7.48 9.07
C MET A 325 -19.54 -6.14 9.82
N PRO A 326 -19.74 -6.08 11.15
CA PRO A 326 -19.49 -4.90 11.97
C PRO A 326 -18.05 -4.36 11.82
N LYS A 327 -17.93 -3.05 11.55
CA LYS A 327 -16.65 -2.36 11.35
C LYS A 327 -15.90 -2.24 12.68
N LEU A 328 -14.61 -2.61 12.67
CA LEU A 328 -13.73 -2.48 13.81
C LEU A 328 -13.24 -1.03 13.95
N ASN A 329 -13.11 -0.60 15.19
CA ASN A 329 -12.45 0.64 15.56
C ASN A 329 -10.95 0.39 15.79
N THR A 330 -10.15 0.53 14.73
CA THR A 330 -8.67 0.37 14.78
C THR A 330 -7.96 1.55 15.48
N GLU A 331 -8.70 2.60 15.84
CA GLU A 331 -8.20 3.70 16.68
C GLU A 331 -8.21 3.33 18.16
N ASN A 332 -9.04 2.37 18.57
CA ASN A 332 -9.03 1.84 19.94
C ASN A 332 -7.74 1.03 20.19
N GLU A 333 -6.98 1.36 21.24
CA GLU A 333 -5.69 0.75 21.53
C GLU A 333 -5.78 -0.77 21.79
N GLU A 334 -6.82 -1.23 22.51
CA GLU A 334 -6.99 -2.67 22.78
C GLU A 334 -7.35 -3.45 21.52
N CYS A 335 -8.25 -2.91 20.70
CA CYS A 335 -8.62 -3.48 19.40
C CYS A 335 -7.41 -3.56 18.47
N ARG A 336 -6.65 -2.46 18.36
CA ARG A 336 -5.41 -2.40 17.59
C ARG A 336 -4.41 -3.45 18.04
N GLU A 337 -4.14 -3.53 19.34
CA GLU A 337 -3.17 -4.49 19.87
C GLU A 337 -3.62 -5.95 19.68
N TYR A 338 -4.93 -6.22 19.78
CA TYR A 338 -5.49 -7.52 19.44
C TYR A 338 -5.22 -7.90 17.98
N LEU A 339 -5.51 -7.01 17.03
CA LEU A 339 -5.23 -7.23 15.61
C LEU A 339 -3.73 -7.41 15.32
N LEU A 340 -2.86 -6.59 15.93
CA LEU A 340 -1.42 -6.74 15.79
C LEU A 340 -0.91 -8.05 16.42
N SER A 341 -1.57 -8.58 17.45
CA SER A 341 -1.24 -9.87 18.05
C SER A 341 -1.52 -11.05 17.11
N ILE A 342 -2.59 -10.95 16.29
CA ILE A 342 -2.89 -11.92 15.23
C ILE A 342 -1.76 -11.92 14.19
N VAL A 343 -1.30 -10.73 13.79
CA VAL A 343 -0.17 -10.59 12.85
C VAL A 343 1.09 -11.24 13.39
N ARG A 344 1.42 -10.99 14.67
CA ARG A 344 2.54 -11.64 15.35
C ARG A 344 2.39 -13.15 15.34
N TYR A 345 1.22 -13.66 15.73
CA TYR A 345 0.96 -15.08 15.82
C TYR A 345 1.22 -15.82 14.50
N TRP A 346 0.62 -15.38 13.39
CA TRP A 346 0.77 -16.06 12.11
C TRP A 346 2.16 -15.88 11.51
N THR A 347 2.75 -14.68 11.61
CA THR A 347 4.08 -14.40 11.06
C THR A 347 5.18 -15.16 11.82
N GLN A 348 5.04 -15.35 13.14
CA GLN A 348 6.03 -16.06 13.97
C GLN A 348 5.89 -17.58 13.92
N ASN A 349 4.65 -18.11 13.90
CA ASN A 349 4.42 -19.54 14.10
C ASN A 349 4.25 -20.34 12.81
N PHE A 350 3.91 -19.68 11.69
CA PHE A 350 3.61 -20.37 10.43
C PHE A 350 4.54 -19.98 9.29
N ASP A 351 5.47 -19.05 9.47
CA ASP A 351 6.43 -18.62 8.44
C ASP A 351 5.79 -18.18 7.10
N ILE A 352 4.60 -17.57 7.16
CA ILE A 352 3.97 -16.95 5.99
C ILE A 352 4.89 -15.91 5.33
N ASP A 353 4.76 -15.73 4.03
CA ASP A 353 5.62 -14.86 3.24
C ASP A 353 4.97 -13.52 2.89
N GLY A 354 3.66 -13.38 3.10
CA GLY A 354 2.99 -12.12 2.88
C GLY A 354 1.63 -12.00 3.54
N TRP A 355 1.15 -10.76 3.58
CA TRP A 355 -0.21 -10.39 3.94
C TRP A 355 -0.84 -9.58 2.81
N ARG A 356 -2.03 -10.01 2.37
CA ARG A 356 -2.97 -9.21 1.59
C ARG A 356 -3.96 -8.58 2.56
N LEU A 357 -4.14 -7.26 2.49
CA LEU A 357 -4.94 -6.49 3.44
C LEU A 357 -6.28 -6.13 2.81
N ASP A 358 -7.37 -6.70 3.34
CA ASP A 358 -8.73 -6.46 2.88
C ASP A 358 -9.21 -5.05 3.26
N VAL A 359 -9.82 -4.35 2.30
CA VAL A 359 -10.41 -3.01 2.49
C VAL A 359 -9.45 -2.06 3.23
N ALA A 360 -8.18 -2.10 2.80
CA ALA A 360 -7.09 -1.46 3.55
C ALA A 360 -7.22 0.07 3.61
N ASN A 361 -7.88 0.66 2.60
CA ASN A 361 -8.14 2.09 2.50
C ASN A 361 -9.13 2.62 3.55
N GLU A 362 -9.90 1.77 4.23
CA GLU A 362 -10.83 2.18 5.29
C GLU A 362 -10.28 1.97 6.72
N VAL A 363 -9.02 1.55 6.84
CA VAL A 363 -8.29 1.40 8.11
C VAL A 363 -7.24 2.51 8.21
N ASP A 364 -7.08 3.07 9.41
CA ASP A 364 -6.28 4.28 9.62
C ASP A 364 -4.78 4.06 9.36
N HIS A 365 -4.08 5.13 8.94
CA HIS A 365 -2.65 5.05 8.63
C HIS A 365 -1.76 4.79 9.86
N HIS A 366 -2.21 5.05 11.10
CA HIS A 366 -1.40 4.72 12.28
C HIS A 366 -1.36 3.21 12.47
N PHE A 367 -2.52 2.55 12.36
CA PHE A 367 -2.59 1.08 12.35
C PHE A 367 -1.65 0.48 11.31
N TRP A 368 -1.66 0.98 10.07
CA TRP A 368 -0.79 0.42 9.01
C TRP A 368 0.71 0.64 9.24
N ARG A 369 1.11 1.74 9.89
CA ARG A 369 2.50 1.96 10.30
C ARG A 369 2.93 0.97 11.37
N ASP A 370 2.09 0.75 12.37
CA ASP A 370 2.34 -0.22 13.44
C ASP A 370 2.36 -1.65 12.89
N PHE A 371 1.41 -2.00 12.01
CA PHE A 371 1.35 -3.27 11.29
C PHE A 371 2.62 -3.55 10.49
N ARG A 372 3.08 -2.57 9.68
CA ARG A 372 4.35 -2.68 8.94
C ARG A 372 5.51 -2.89 9.90
N LYS A 373 5.58 -2.13 11.00
CA LYS A 373 6.65 -2.27 11.98
C LYS A 373 6.69 -3.69 12.56
N VAL A 374 5.55 -4.20 13.03
CA VAL A 374 5.44 -5.55 13.61
C VAL A 374 5.94 -6.62 12.63
N ILE A 375 5.47 -6.60 11.38
CA ILE A 375 5.89 -7.58 10.38
C ILE A 375 7.37 -7.48 10.07
N LYS A 376 7.87 -6.26 9.83
CA LYS A 376 9.26 -6.06 9.43
C LYS A 376 10.25 -6.34 10.56
N ASP A 377 9.84 -6.17 11.82
CA ASP A 377 10.62 -6.55 12.99
C ASP A 377 10.71 -8.10 13.14
N ILE A 378 9.71 -8.85 12.67
CA ILE A 378 9.69 -10.33 12.71
C ILE A 378 10.36 -10.95 11.47
N LYS A 379 9.91 -10.56 10.27
CA LYS A 379 10.33 -11.11 8.98
C LYS A 379 10.46 -9.96 7.97
N PRO A 380 11.65 -9.34 7.84
CA PRO A 380 11.88 -8.20 6.93
C PRO A 380 11.47 -8.45 5.47
N GLU A 381 11.61 -9.70 5.01
CA GLU A 381 11.25 -10.14 3.66
C GLU A 381 9.76 -10.49 3.48
N CYS A 382 8.91 -10.36 4.51
CA CYS A 382 7.47 -10.60 4.39
C CYS A 382 6.80 -9.49 3.56
N TYR A 383 6.01 -9.85 2.57
CA TYR A 383 5.34 -8.93 1.65
C TYR A 383 4.06 -8.36 2.28
N ILE A 384 3.74 -7.11 1.96
CA ILE A 384 2.52 -6.44 2.41
C ILE A 384 1.86 -5.86 1.17
N LEU A 385 0.68 -6.35 0.84
CA LEU A 385 -0.12 -5.96 -0.31
C LEU A 385 -1.46 -5.42 0.18
N SER A 386 -1.80 -4.19 -0.15
CA SER A 386 -3.09 -3.60 0.22
C SER A 386 -4.11 -3.77 -0.92
N GLU A 387 -5.33 -4.16 -0.59
CA GLU A 387 -6.47 -4.02 -1.50
C GLU A 387 -6.93 -2.55 -1.52
N ILE A 388 -6.64 -1.86 -2.62
CA ILE A 388 -7.11 -0.50 -2.89
C ILE A 388 -7.44 -0.41 -4.38
N TRP A 389 -8.69 -0.07 -4.70
CA TRP A 389 -9.21 -0.04 -6.08
C TRP A 389 -9.09 1.34 -6.75
N HIS A 390 -8.60 2.33 -6.01
CA HIS A 390 -8.31 3.69 -6.47
C HIS A 390 -6.83 4.02 -6.25
N GLU A 391 -6.45 5.30 -6.40
CA GLU A 391 -5.08 5.75 -6.14
C GLU A 391 -4.64 5.34 -4.72
N GLY A 392 -3.47 4.69 -4.63
CA GLY A 392 -2.99 4.02 -3.42
C GLY A 392 -1.89 4.79 -2.69
N THR A 393 -1.49 5.96 -3.20
CA THR A 393 -0.56 6.85 -2.49
C THR A 393 -1.24 7.44 -1.24
N PRO A 394 -0.56 7.40 -0.07
CA PRO A 394 -1.08 7.98 1.17
C PRO A 394 -1.15 9.51 1.17
#